data_AF-A0A7V1IF78-F1
#
_entry.id   AF-A0A7V1IF78-F1
#
_cell.length_a   1.000
_cell.length_b   1.000
_cell.length_c   1.000
_cell.angle_alpha   90.00
_cell.angle_beta   90.00
_cell.angle_gamma   90.00
#
_symmetry.space_group_name_H-M   'P 1'
#
loop_
_entity.id
_entity.type
_entity.pdbx_description
1 polymer ?
#
loop_
_entity_poly.entity_id
_entity_poly.type
_entity_poly.pdbx_seq_one_letter_code
_entity_poly.pdbx_strand_id
1 'polypeptide(L)'
;MEKVFGTRHDRQNKKLLPIVAEINRIYDTLHDLTDEELRGKTVEFRERIAAHMTDFDPYTGIEREDPERDKKAKKNEVRELDTLLEDLLPEAFAVVKEACRRLTERKHTFFAADQPMSWEMVPYDVQLIGAIMLHRGRIAEMATGEGKTLVATMPLYLNALAGKGSHLVTV
;
A
#
# COMPACT_ATOMS: atom_id res chain seq x y z
N MET A 1 -23.24 33.42 -0.55
CA MET A 1 -22.21 33.39 0.51
C MET A 1 -21.72 31.96 0.70
N GLU A 2 -20.96 31.41 -0.26
CA GLU A 2 -20.46 30.03 -0.17
C GLU A 2 -19.10 29.95 -0.86
N LYS A 3 -18.00 30.17 -0.13
CA LYS A 3 -16.63 29.79 -0.53
C LYS A 3 -15.55 30.10 0.53
N VAL A 4 -15.93 30.29 1.80
CA VAL A 4 -14.94 30.57 2.87
C VAL A 4 -14.38 29.28 3.47
N PHE A 5 -15.07 28.16 3.32
CA PHE A 5 -14.60 26.84 3.77
C PHE A 5 -14.66 25.86 2.60
N GLY A 6 -13.50 25.31 2.20
CA GLY A 6 -13.41 24.30 1.14
C GLY A 6 -14.24 23.05 1.42
N THR A 7 -14.47 22.24 0.39
CA THR A 7 -15.32 21.04 0.49
C THR A 7 -14.73 19.98 1.44
N ARG A 8 -15.53 18.98 1.83
CA ARG A 8 -15.01 17.81 2.58
C ARG A 8 -13.87 17.12 1.82
N HIS A 9 -14.02 17.02 0.49
CA HIS A 9 -13.02 16.46 -0.41
C HIS A 9 -11.72 17.27 -0.39
N ASP A 10 -11.79 18.60 -0.51
CA ASP A 10 -10.60 19.47 -0.47
C ASP A 10 -9.84 19.34 0.85
N ARG A 11 -10.58 19.29 1.97
CA ARG A 11 -9.98 19.10 3.30
C ARG A 11 -9.33 17.73 3.45
N GLN A 12 -9.89 16.71 2.82
CA GLN A 12 -9.32 15.38 2.84
C GLN A 12 -8.04 15.34 2.01
N ASN A 13 -8.04 15.88 0.79
CA ASN A 13 -6.85 15.95 -0.04
C ASN A 13 -5.71 16.72 0.64
N LYS A 14 -6.02 17.83 1.31
CA LYS A 14 -5.01 18.56 2.11
C LYS A 14 -4.32 17.71 3.18
N LYS A 15 -4.98 16.68 3.72
CA LYS A 15 -4.39 15.74 4.68
C LYS A 15 -3.59 14.62 4.02
N LEU A 16 -3.90 14.30 2.76
CA LEU A 16 -3.24 13.21 2.02
C LEU A 16 -2.00 13.70 1.27
N LEU A 17 -2.00 14.94 0.78
CA LEU A 17 -0.88 15.52 0.03
C LEU A 17 0.47 15.45 0.77
N PRO A 18 0.57 15.68 2.09
CA PRO A 18 1.83 15.49 2.81
C PRO A 18 2.34 14.04 2.77
N ILE A 19 1.43 13.07 2.85
CA ILE A 19 1.78 11.63 2.78
C ILE A 19 2.25 11.27 1.38
N VAL A 20 1.57 11.80 0.34
CA VAL A 20 1.99 11.64 -1.06
C VAL A 20 3.38 12.24 -1.29
N ALA A 21 3.64 13.43 -0.76
CA ALA A 21 4.95 14.07 -0.83
C ALA A 21 6.04 13.23 -0.13
N GLU A 22 5.70 12.60 1.00
CA GLU A 22 6.60 11.68 1.69
C GLU A 22 6.87 10.41 0.89
N ILE A 23 5.85 9.77 0.31
CA ILE A 23 6.01 8.64 -0.60
C ILE A 23 6.96 8.99 -1.74
N ASN A 24 6.75 10.14 -2.39
CA ASN A 24 7.58 10.57 -3.52
C ASN A 24 9.03 10.86 -3.10
N ARG A 25 9.22 11.52 -1.96
CA ARG A 25 10.55 11.76 -1.39
C ARG A 25 11.29 10.45 -1.09
N ILE A 26 10.62 9.43 -0.54
CA ILE A 26 11.23 8.13 -0.30
C ILE A 26 11.51 7.42 -1.62
N TYR A 27 10.55 7.44 -2.56
CA TYR A 27 10.70 6.85 -3.89
C TYR A 27 11.96 7.34 -4.61
N ASP A 28 12.27 8.64 -4.54
CA ASP A 28 13.48 9.21 -5.15
C ASP A 28 14.77 8.64 -4.54
N THR A 29 14.75 8.20 -3.28
CA THR A 29 15.93 7.58 -2.63
C THR A 29 16.14 6.11 -3.02
N LEU A 30 15.13 5.47 -3.63
CA LEU A 30 15.18 4.04 -3.95
C LEU A 30 15.82 3.74 -5.31
N HIS A 31 16.12 4.77 -6.12
CA HIS A 31 16.63 4.59 -7.49
C HIS A 31 17.99 3.91 -7.52
N ASP A 32 18.81 4.12 -6.48
CA ASP A 32 20.16 3.57 -6.39
C ASP A 32 20.20 2.13 -5.85
N LEU A 33 19.07 1.61 -5.36
CA LEU A 33 19.01 0.24 -4.84
C LEU A 33 19.11 -0.77 -5.98
N THR A 34 19.78 -1.88 -5.74
CA THR A 34 19.69 -3.09 -6.57
C THR A 34 18.31 -3.72 -6.45
N ASP A 35 17.99 -4.70 -7.30
CA ASP A 35 16.74 -5.46 -7.19
C ASP A 35 16.67 -6.26 -5.89
N GLU A 36 17.82 -6.76 -5.44
CA GLU A 36 17.87 -7.56 -4.22
C GLU A 36 17.65 -6.68 -2.99
N GLU A 37 18.23 -5.49 -2.95
CA GLU A 37 17.98 -4.52 -1.88
C GLU A 37 16.52 -4.06 -1.88
N LEU A 38 15.91 -3.79 -3.06
CA LEU A 38 14.51 -3.41 -3.14
C LEU A 38 13.58 -4.54 -2.66
N ARG A 39 13.88 -5.81 -3.02
CA ARG A 39 13.18 -6.98 -2.47
C ARG A 39 13.37 -7.10 -0.96
N GLY A 40 14.59 -6.84 -0.48
CA GLY A 40 14.98 -6.84 0.93
C GLY A 40 14.13 -5.91 1.79
N LYS A 41 13.61 -4.80 1.25
CA LYS A 41 12.66 -3.93 1.96
C LYS A 41 11.41 -4.68 2.43
N THR A 42 10.94 -5.68 1.67
CA THR A 42 9.80 -6.52 2.09
C THR A 42 10.12 -7.33 3.34
N VAL A 43 11.36 -7.85 3.44
CA VAL A 43 11.83 -8.59 4.63
C VAL A 43 11.95 -7.63 5.81
N GLU A 44 12.58 -6.48 5.61
CA GLU A 44 12.69 -5.42 6.63
C GLU A 44 11.32 -5.01 7.20
N PHE A 45 10.32 -4.79 6.34
CA PHE A 45 8.98 -4.41 6.80
C PHE A 45 8.32 -5.52 7.62
N ARG A 46 8.47 -6.79 7.22
CA ARG A 46 7.95 -7.93 7.99
C ARG A 46 8.64 -8.07 9.34
N GLU A 47 9.96 -7.87 9.40
CA GLU A 47 10.70 -7.89 10.66
C GLU A 47 10.29 -6.75 11.59
N ARG A 48 10.03 -5.55 11.05
CA ARG A 48 9.47 -4.42 11.81
C ARG A 48 8.09 -4.75 12.39
N ILE A 49 7.24 -5.46 11.64
CA ILE A 49 5.94 -5.95 12.14
C ILE A 49 6.15 -6.98 13.25
N ALA A 50 7.02 -7.97 13.03
CA ALA A 50 7.33 -9.00 14.02
C ALA A 50 7.87 -8.43 15.33
N ALA A 51 8.72 -7.40 15.26
CA ALA A 51 9.27 -6.75 16.44
C ALA A 51 8.21 -6.07 17.34
N HIS A 52 7.04 -5.73 16.79
CA HIS A 52 5.95 -5.05 17.50
C HIS A 52 4.77 -5.96 17.83
N MET A 53 4.74 -7.18 17.28
CA MET A 53 3.63 -8.12 17.45
C MET A 53 4.15 -9.45 17.98
N THR A 54 3.87 -9.75 19.24
CA THR A 54 4.40 -10.92 19.96
C THR A 54 4.05 -12.27 19.33
N ASP A 55 2.95 -12.35 18.57
CA ASP A 55 2.45 -13.58 17.96
C ASP A 55 2.47 -13.53 16.42
N PHE A 56 3.28 -12.64 15.84
CA PHE A 56 3.43 -12.51 14.39
C PHE A 56 4.65 -13.29 13.91
N ASP A 57 4.40 -14.29 13.07
CA ASP A 57 5.42 -14.92 12.25
C ASP A 57 5.49 -14.21 10.89
N PRO A 58 6.66 -13.70 10.46
CA PRO A 58 6.80 -12.98 9.19
C PRO A 58 6.55 -13.82 7.93
N TYR A 59 6.55 -15.15 8.05
CA TYR A 59 6.32 -16.10 6.97
C TYR A 59 4.93 -16.74 7.02
N THR A 60 4.36 -16.92 8.22
CA THR A 60 3.05 -17.58 8.39
C THR A 60 1.93 -16.64 8.84
N GLY A 61 2.25 -15.41 9.23
CA GLY A 61 1.33 -14.38 9.70
C GLY A 61 1.05 -14.43 11.20
N ILE A 62 -0.04 -13.81 11.64
CA ILE A 62 -0.48 -13.97 13.03
C ILE A 62 -1.01 -15.40 13.19
N GLU A 63 -0.45 -16.16 14.14
CA GLU A 63 -0.88 -17.52 14.42
C GLU A 63 -2.39 -17.59 14.70
N ARG A 64 -2.99 -18.73 14.36
CA ARG A 64 -4.44 -19.02 14.35
C ARG A 64 -5.18 -18.41 15.55
N GLU A 65 -6.39 -17.95 15.27
CA GLU A 65 -7.34 -17.46 16.29
C GLU A 65 -7.37 -18.38 17.51
N ASP A 66 -6.80 -17.91 18.62
CA ASP A 66 -7.12 -18.44 19.93
C ASP A 66 -8.60 -18.11 20.23
N PRO A 67 -9.49 -19.12 20.34
CA PRO A 67 -10.90 -18.91 20.64
C PRO A 67 -11.12 -18.32 22.04
N GLU A 68 -10.17 -18.50 22.97
CA GLU A 68 -10.23 -18.02 24.35
C GLU A 68 -9.70 -16.58 24.49
N ARG A 69 -8.99 -16.05 23.49
CA ARG A 69 -8.45 -14.69 23.52
C ARG A 69 -9.56 -13.65 23.55
N ASP A 70 -9.54 -12.83 24.61
CA ASP A 70 -10.60 -11.86 24.88
C ASP A 70 -10.79 -10.85 23.73
N LYS A 71 -12.04 -10.47 23.48
CA LYS A 71 -12.41 -9.54 22.39
C LYS A 71 -11.70 -8.19 22.49
N LYS A 72 -11.40 -7.72 23.70
CA LYS A 72 -10.69 -6.46 23.92
C LYS A 72 -9.23 -6.56 23.51
N ALA A 73 -8.57 -7.69 23.79
CA ALA A 73 -7.20 -7.94 23.38
C ALA A 73 -7.09 -7.98 21.84
N LYS A 74 -7.96 -8.75 21.18
CA LYS A 74 -8.03 -8.79 19.70
C LYS A 74 -8.22 -7.41 19.09
N LYS A 75 -9.12 -6.59 19.66
CA LYS A 75 -9.36 -5.23 19.17
C LYS A 75 -8.13 -4.33 19.33
N ASN A 76 -7.39 -4.47 20.43
CA ASN A 76 -6.16 -3.69 20.65
C ASN A 76 -5.07 -4.09 19.66
N GLU A 77 -4.85 -5.39 19.43
CA GLU A 77 -3.88 -5.89 18.44
C GLU A 77 -4.18 -5.41 17.02
N VAL A 78 -5.45 -5.44 16.62
CA VAL A 78 -5.86 -4.90 15.31
C VAL A 78 -5.54 -3.41 15.22
N ARG A 79 -5.79 -2.64 16.28
CA ARG A 79 -5.49 -1.20 16.30
C ARG A 79 -3.98 -0.91 16.27
N GLU A 80 -3.19 -1.71 16.98
CA GLU A 80 -1.73 -1.61 16.99
C GLU A 80 -1.16 -1.93 15.60
N LEU A 81 -1.64 -3.00 14.98
CA LEU A 81 -1.29 -3.34 13.60
C LEU A 81 -1.70 -2.24 12.62
N ASP A 82 -2.91 -1.70 12.71
CA ASP A 82 -3.37 -0.59 11.85
C ASP A 82 -2.44 0.64 11.98
N THR A 83 -2.00 0.94 13.21
CA THR A 83 -1.06 2.04 13.47
C THR A 83 0.28 1.78 12.80
N LEU A 84 0.82 0.56 12.94
CA LEU A 84 2.09 0.19 12.36
C LEU A 84 2.06 0.15 10.82
N LEU A 85 0.96 -0.30 10.22
CA LEU A 85 0.79 -0.29 8.78
C LEU A 85 0.66 1.13 8.23
N GLU A 86 -0.01 2.03 8.96
CA GLU A 86 -0.07 3.45 8.56
C GLU A 86 1.32 4.11 8.64
N ASP A 87 2.15 3.74 9.62
CA ASP A 87 3.55 4.21 9.71
C ASP A 87 4.44 3.64 8.58
N LEU A 88 4.22 2.39 8.19
CA LEU A 88 4.93 1.72 7.08
C LEU A 88 4.46 2.18 5.70
N LEU A 89 3.25 2.74 5.60
CA LEU A 89 2.59 3.04 4.34
C LEU A 89 3.48 3.83 3.37
N PRO A 90 4.16 4.92 3.77
CA PRO A 90 4.89 5.72 2.81
C PRO A 90 6.06 4.98 2.17
N GLU A 91 6.79 4.19 2.96
CA GLU A 91 7.90 3.36 2.49
C GLU A 91 7.41 2.22 1.61
N ALA A 92 6.35 1.52 2.04
CA ALA A 92 5.79 0.41 1.28
C ALA A 92 5.24 0.86 -0.09
N PHE A 93 4.56 2.01 -0.15
CA PHE A 93 4.03 2.54 -1.40
C PHE A 93 5.15 3.04 -2.31
N ALA A 94 6.21 3.63 -1.75
CA ALA A 94 7.40 4.01 -2.51
C ALA A 94 8.09 2.80 -3.15
N VAL A 95 8.20 1.68 -2.42
CA VAL A 95 8.75 0.41 -2.95
C VAL A 95 7.91 -0.12 -4.13
N VAL A 96 6.58 -0.12 -4.02
CA VAL A 96 5.70 -0.53 -5.13
C VAL A 96 5.85 0.41 -6.32
N LYS A 97 5.91 1.72 -6.10
CA LYS A 97 6.11 2.72 -7.15
C LYS A 97 7.45 2.54 -7.87
N GLU A 98 8.52 2.27 -7.13
CA GLU A 98 9.85 1.98 -7.69
C GLU A 98 9.86 0.67 -8.49
N ALA A 99 9.20 -0.38 -8.00
CA ALA A 99 9.04 -1.62 -8.77
C ALA A 99 8.33 -1.36 -10.11
N CYS A 100 7.27 -0.54 -10.10
CA CYS A 100 6.55 -0.14 -11.32
C CYS A 100 7.46 0.62 -12.30
N ARG A 101 8.30 1.56 -11.81
CA ARG A 101 9.29 2.27 -12.64
C ARG A 101 10.27 1.29 -13.31
N ARG A 102 10.85 0.36 -12.54
CA ARG A 102 11.80 -0.62 -13.07
C ARG A 102 11.19 -1.51 -14.13
N LEU A 103 9.93 -1.92 -13.96
CA LEU A 103 9.21 -2.69 -14.98
C LEU A 103 9.06 -1.89 -16.29
N THR A 104 8.80 -0.58 -16.19
CA THR A 104 8.76 0.31 -17.37
C THR A 104 10.13 0.45 -18.04
N GLU A 105 11.18 0.72 -17.27
CA GLU A 105 12.54 0.90 -17.81
C GLU A 105 13.07 -0.37 -18.50
N ARG A 106 12.68 -1.54 -17.98
CA ARG A 106 13.02 -2.85 -18.57
C ARG A 106 12.13 -3.25 -19.74
N LYS A 107 11.14 -2.42 -20.08
CA LYS A 107 10.13 -2.71 -21.12
C LYS A 107 9.48 -4.07 -20.88
N HIS A 108 9.16 -4.36 -19.61
CA HIS A 108 8.55 -5.62 -19.24
C HIS A 108 7.24 -5.81 -20.01
N THR A 109 7.01 -7.03 -20.51
CA THR A 109 5.79 -7.36 -21.25
C THR A 109 4.95 -8.37 -20.48
N PHE A 110 3.64 -8.21 -20.51
CA PHE A 110 2.68 -9.13 -19.92
C PHE A 110 1.51 -9.35 -20.89
N PHE A 111 0.70 -10.36 -20.64
CA PHE A 111 -0.49 -10.64 -21.45
C PHE A 111 -1.74 -10.09 -20.78
N ALA A 112 -2.56 -9.36 -21.53
CA ALA A 112 -3.93 -9.01 -21.13
C ALA A 112 -4.89 -9.47 -22.22
N ALA A 113 -5.83 -10.35 -21.87
CA ALA A 113 -6.75 -11.00 -22.82
C ALA A 113 -6.00 -11.56 -24.05
N ASP A 114 -4.93 -12.32 -23.79
CA ASP A 114 -4.03 -12.92 -24.79
C ASP A 114 -3.28 -11.95 -25.72
N GLN A 115 -3.41 -10.64 -25.48
CA GLN A 115 -2.64 -9.62 -26.18
C GLN A 115 -1.37 -9.27 -25.38
N PRO A 116 -0.17 -9.36 -25.99
CA PRO A 116 1.03 -8.87 -25.34
C PRO A 116 0.96 -7.36 -25.21
N MET A 117 1.18 -6.85 -24.01
CA MET A 117 1.23 -5.43 -23.67
C MET A 117 2.55 -5.11 -23.00
N SER A 118 3.04 -3.89 -23.20
CA SER A 118 4.21 -3.38 -22.49
C SER A 118 3.77 -2.70 -21.19
N TRP A 119 4.56 -2.84 -20.13
CA TRP A 119 4.34 -2.17 -18.86
C TRP A 119 4.77 -0.71 -18.96
N GLU A 120 3.80 0.20 -19.08
CA GLU A 120 4.02 1.65 -19.21
C GLU A 120 3.40 2.43 -18.05
N MET A 121 3.44 1.84 -16.86
CA MET A 121 2.68 2.33 -15.70
C MET A 121 3.61 2.65 -14.53
N VAL A 122 3.67 3.93 -14.15
CA VAL A 122 4.23 4.39 -12.88
C VAL A 122 3.14 5.15 -12.13
N PRO A 123 2.81 4.79 -10.88
CA PRO A 123 1.72 5.43 -10.14
C PRO A 123 1.83 6.97 -10.06
N TYR A 124 0.77 7.65 -10.48
CA TYR A 124 0.58 9.09 -10.30
C TYR A 124 0.12 9.44 -8.89
N ASP A 125 0.28 10.69 -8.47
CA ASP A 125 -0.12 11.17 -7.14
C ASP A 125 -1.60 10.94 -6.83
N VAL A 126 -2.50 11.08 -7.82
CA VAL A 126 -3.92 10.79 -7.67
C VAL A 126 -4.19 9.29 -7.40
N GLN A 127 -3.34 8.41 -7.95
CA GLN A 127 -3.40 6.97 -7.71
C GLN A 127 -2.86 6.63 -6.30
N LEU A 128 -1.82 7.33 -5.83
CA LEU A 128 -1.36 7.24 -4.45
C LEU A 128 -2.44 7.65 -3.46
N ILE A 129 -3.17 8.75 -3.74
CA ILE A 129 -4.33 9.19 -2.95
C ILE A 129 -5.40 8.10 -2.91
N GLY A 130 -5.77 7.53 -4.06
CA GLY A 130 -6.72 6.42 -4.14
C GLY A 130 -6.28 5.21 -3.31
N ALA A 131 -5.00 4.85 -3.38
CA ALA A 131 -4.43 3.74 -2.63
C ALA A 131 -4.46 3.97 -1.10
N ILE A 132 -4.12 5.18 -0.64
CA ILE A 132 -4.20 5.55 0.79
C ILE A 132 -5.66 5.44 1.28
N MET A 133 -6.60 5.86 0.44
CA MET A 133 -8.03 5.78 0.75
C MET A 133 -8.52 4.34 0.90
N LEU A 134 -8.10 3.45 -0.01
CA LEU A 134 -8.42 2.02 0.06
C LEU A 134 -7.82 1.37 1.31
N HIS A 135 -6.54 1.65 1.63
CA HIS A 135 -5.90 1.14 2.84
C HIS A 135 -6.67 1.54 4.11
N ARG A 136 -7.14 2.79 4.19
CA ARG A 136 -7.93 3.31 5.32
C ARG A 136 -9.40 2.85 5.34
N GLY A 137 -9.74 1.79 4.61
CA GLY A 137 -11.07 1.18 4.58
C GLY A 137 -12.15 2.06 3.96
N ARG A 138 -11.78 2.98 3.06
CA ARG A 138 -12.73 3.87 2.37
C ARG A 138 -12.87 3.53 0.90
N ILE A 139 -13.97 4.01 0.31
CA ILE A 139 -14.18 3.93 -1.14
C ILE A 139 -13.32 5.01 -1.82
N ALA A 140 -12.50 4.60 -2.77
CA ALA A 140 -11.80 5.49 -3.69
C ALA A 140 -12.61 5.56 -5.00
N GLU A 141 -13.34 6.67 -5.20
CA GLU A 141 -14.05 6.93 -6.45
C GLU A 141 -13.05 7.38 -7.50
N MET A 142 -12.93 6.61 -8.59
CA MET A 142 -11.96 6.82 -9.66
C MET A 142 -12.61 6.56 -11.01
N ALA A 143 -12.45 7.49 -11.95
CA ALA A 143 -12.98 7.38 -13.30
C ALA A 143 -12.40 6.17 -14.06
N THR A 144 -13.08 5.74 -15.11
CA THR A 144 -12.55 4.71 -16.01
C THR A 144 -11.29 5.23 -16.69
N GLY A 145 -10.25 4.40 -16.75
CA GLY A 145 -8.93 4.80 -17.28
C GLY A 145 -7.95 5.33 -16.23
N GLU A 146 -8.38 5.65 -15.00
CA GLU A 146 -7.47 6.15 -13.95
C GLU A 146 -6.58 5.06 -13.31
N GLY A 147 -6.58 3.83 -13.84
CA GLY A 147 -5.71 2.75 -13.39
C GLY A 147 -6.08 2.13 -12.04
N LYS A 148 -7.38 1.92 -11.78
CA LYS A 148 -7.89 1.28 -10.53
C LYS A 148 -7.19 -0.04 -10.17
N THR A 149 -6.87 -0.87 -11.17
CA THR A 149 -6.15 -2.14 -10.97
C THR A 149 -4.73 -1.90 -10.44
N LEU A 150 -4.02 -0.92 -10.98
CA LEU A 150 -2.70 -0.52 -10.50
C LEU A 150 -2.79 0.06 -9.08
N VAL A 151 -3.79 0.90 -8.81
CA VAL A 151 -4.03 1.49 -7.48
C VAL A 151 -4.17 0.42 -6.40
N ALA A 152 -4.85 -0.69 -6.68
CA ALA A 152 -5.05 -1.78 -5.72
C ALA A 152 -3.75 -2.47 -5.30
N THR A 153 -2.69 -2.44 -6.12
CA THR A 153 -1.42 -3.13 -5.81
C THR A 153 -0.76 -2.63 -4.52
N MET A 154 -0.82 -1.33 -4.26
CA MET A 154 -0.19 -0.69 -3.09
C MET A 154 -0.84 -1.09 -1.75
N PRO A 155 -2.16 -0.92 -1.54
CA PRO A 155 -2.79 -1.36 -0.30
C PRO A 155 -2.80 -2.89 -0.18
N LEU A 156 -2.86 -3.65 -1.27
CA LEU A 156 -2.73 -5.12 -1.22
C LEU A 156 -1.33 -5.50 -0.70
N TYR A 157 -0.27 -4.89 -1.25
CA TYR A 157 1.10 -5.13 -0.80
C TYR A 157 1.28 -4.80 0.67
N LEU A 158 0.92 -3.58 1.10
CA LEU A 158 1.07 -3.13 2.49
C LEU A 158 0.33 -4.04 3.47
N ASN A 159 -0.95 -4.33 3.21
CA ASN A 159 -1.74 -5.15 4.12
C ASN A 159 -1.32 -6.63 4.13
N ALA A 160 -0.78 -7.14 3.00
CA ALA A 160 -0.24 -8.50 2.94
C ALA A 160 1.03 -8.68 3.79
N LEU A 161 1.74 -7.60 4.15
CA LEU A 161 2.88 -7.67 5.06
C LEU A 161 2.49 -8.19 6.45
N ALA A 162 1.23 -8.02 6.85
CA ALA A 162 0.69 -8.56 8.10
C ALA A 162 0.38 -10.06 8.06
N GLY A 163 0.65 -10.76 6.96
CA GLY A 163 0.55 -12.22 6.85
C GLY A 163 -0.85 -12.82 7.04
N LYS A 164 -1.89 -11.99 7.20
CA LYS A 164 -3.30 -12.41 7.32
C LYS A 164 -4.01 -12.63 5.98
N GLY A 165 -3.30 -12.43 4.88
CA GLY A 165 -3.86 -12.39 3.53
C GLY A 165 -4.51 -11.04 3.19
N SER A 166 -4.60 -10.75 1.88
CA SER A 166 -5.31 -9.58 1.36
C SER A 166 -6.06 -10.01 0.11
N HIS A 167 -7.37 -9.74 0.06
CA HIS A 167 -8.25 -10.27 -0.99
C HIS A 167 -8.68 -9.16 -1.94
N LEU A 168 -8.39 -9.34 -3.23
CA LEU A 168 -8.91 -8.49 -4.30
C LEU A 168 -10.13 -9.17 -4.91
N VAL A 169 -11.28 -8.51 -4.84
CA VAL A 169 -12.54 -9.00 -5.41
C VAL A 169 -12.85 -8.22 -6.69
N THR A 170 -12.98 -8.93 -7.81
CA THR A 170 -13.39 -8.38 -9.11
C THR A 170 -14.67 -9.07 -9.59
N VAL A 171 -15.39 -8.43 -10.52
CA VAL A 171 -16.59 -8.97 -11.18
C VAL A 171 -16.25 -9.65 -12.50
#